data_AF-A0AAU3U856-F1
#
_entry.id   AF-A0AAU3U856-F1
#
_cell.length_a   1.000
_cell.length_b   1.000
_cell.length_c   1.000
_cell.angle_alpha   90.00
_cell.angle_beta   90.00
_cell.angle_gamma   90.00
#
_symmetry.space_group_name_H-M   'P 1'
#
loop_
_entity.id
_entity.type
_entity.pdbx_description
1 polymer ?
#
loop_
_entity_poly.entity_id
_entity_poly.type
_entity_poly.pdbx_seq_one_letter_code
_entity_poly.pdbx_strand_id
1 'polypeptide(L)'
;MHTQVDWGWGNVADAMRRAVGHYQESGAADPAFIVTQVGDEPWDNVEVRSLLQNTASLGVFWLFVGFGRGKLAFYKNLNASASATFTNVAFYDASKNPGIGARRAVLRRSCRRLCHLVAALSQPPLAHRLNGLITSDQAVSDLRCYFGAGLLDEEVPFTGSRFEHLAGGGDRQAVARVVTADDLIAVQTLSVRIPAQVAVELLEGDLGVRLSELLSSVGFDIDMVEAEAADLAEGSPAHTAWRVLCDQPGIGWVTAGKLLARKRPRLLPVYDQVVRCVLGRPKSFWLDLHGALRADNHALHRELMALRQSADLPATVSALRVCDVVLWMHHRTDHQQRSCIGT
;
A
#
# COMPACT_ATOMS: atom_id res chain seq x y z
N MET A 1 17.10 23.08 -6.12
CA MET A 1 16.50 24.42 -6.23
C MET A 1 17.19 25.11 -7.41
N HIS A 2 16.55 25.14 -8.58
CA HIS A 2 17.11 25.68 -9.82
C HIS A 2 16.81 27.18 -9.90
N THR A 3 17.85 28.02 -9.84
CA THR A 3 17.77 29.48 -9.65
C THR A 3 17.89 30.29 -10.94
N GLN A 4 17.82 29.64 -12.12
CA GLN A 4 18.15 30.25 -13.41
C GLN A 4 16.97 30.37 -14.40
N VAL A 5 15.72 30.29 -13.93
CA VAL A 5 14.55 30.45 -14.81
C VAL A 5 13.94 31.84 -14.61
N ASP A 6 13.93 32.64 -15.69
CA ASP A 6 13.18 33.90 -15.75
C ASP A 6 11.68 33.59 -15.80
N TRP A 7 10.99 33.73 -14.67
CA TRP A 7 9.54 33.64 -14.59
C TRP A 7 8.94 35.01 -14.98
N GLY A 8 8.39 35.08 -16.19
CA GLY A 8 7.80 36.30 -16.75
C GLY A 8 6.59 36.79 -15.95
N TRP A 9 6.52 38.11 -15.76
CA TRP A 9 5.34 38.79 -15.22
C TRP A 9 4.18 38.72 -16.24
N GLY A 10 2.99 38.36 -15.76
CA GLY A 10 1.72 38.60 -16.47
C GLY A 10 1.08 37.42 -17.19
N ASN A 11 1.83 36.38 -17.58
CA ASN A 11 1.26 35.21 -18.27
C ASN A 11 1.52 33.88 -17.51
N VAL A 12 0.49 33.42 -16.80
CA VAL A 12 0.56 32.19 -15.99
C VAL A 12 0.74 30.94 -16.85
N ALA A 13 0.14 30.88 -18.05
CA ALA A 13 0.31 29.74 -18.94
C ALA A 13 1.75 29.62 -19.47
N ASP A 14 2.42 30.76 -19.71
CA ASP A 14 3.83 30.76 -20.11
C ASP A 14 4.74 30.25 -18.98
N ALA A 15 4.50 30.71 -17.75
CA ALA A 15 5.19 30.20 -16.57
C ALA A 15 4.96 28.69 -16.41
N MET A 16 3.72 28.21 -16.58
CA MET A 16 3.43 26.78 -16.51
C MET A 16 4.22 25.98 -17.55
N ARG A 17 4.24 26.43 -18.82
CA ARG A 17 5.01 25.77 -19.88
C ARG A 17 6.50 25.72 -19.58
N ARG A 18 7.09 26.82 -19.13
CA ARG A 18 8.53 26.87 -18.79
C ARG A 18 8.88 25.90 -17.68
N ALA A 19 8.04 25.78 -16.65
CA ALA A 19 8.26 24.84 -15.56
C ALA A 19 8.16 23.38 -16.03
N VAL A 20 7.18 23.08 -16.87
CA VAL A 20 6.99 21.73 -17.43
C VAL A 20 8.14 21.37 -18.36
N GLY A 21 8.54 22.28 -19.26
CA GLY A 21 9.67 22.09 -20.16
C GLY A 21 10.95 21.82 -19.37
N HIS A 22 11.23 22.64 -18.35
CA HIS A 22 12.39 22.41 -17.48
C HIS A 22 12.34 21.05 -16.77
N TYR A 23 11.19 20.64 -16.24
CA TYR A 23 11.04 19.33 -15.60
C TYR A 23 11.32 18.19 -16.58
N GLN A 24 10.76 18.26 -17.79
CA GLN A 24 10.98 17.26 -18.83
C GLN A 24 12.45 17.21 -19.29
N GLU A 25 13.07 18.36 -19.52
CA GLU A 25 14.48 18.49 -19.92
C GLU A 25 15.44 17.99 -18.83
N SER A 26 15.06 18.08 -17.56
CA SER A 26 15.88 17.61 -16.44
C SER A 26 16.05 16.08 -16.39
N GLY A 27 15.15 15.32 -17.04
CA GLY A 27 15.12 13.86 -16.97
C GLY A 27 14.74 13.30 -15.59
N ALA A 28 14.26 14.13 -14.67
CA ALA A 28 13.81 13.70 -13.36
C ALA A 28 12.62 12.73 -13.46
N ALA A 29 12.68 11.63 -12.71
CA ALA A 29 11.59 10.66 -12.59
C ALA A 29 10.70 10.90 -11.35
N ASP A 30 11.17 11.74 -10.41
CA ASP A 30 10.42 12.09 -9.21
C ASP A 30 9.32 13.12 -9.49
N PRO A 31 8.13 13.00 -8.89
CA PRO A 31 7.06 13.98 -9.05
C PRO A 31 7.49 15.42 -8.71
N ALA A 32 7.11 16.37 -9.55
CA ALA A 32 7.40 17.79 -9.33
C ALA A 32 6.24 18.49 -8.61
N PHE A 33 6.58 19.35 -7.65
CA PHE A 33 5.62 20.25 -6.98
C PHE A 33 5.98 21.71 -7.26
N ILE A 34 5.09 22.41 -7.96
CA ILE A 34 5.31 23.78 -8.44
C ILE A 34 4.37 24.73 -7.71
N VAL A 35 4.96 25.77 -7.12
CA VAL A 35 4.23 26.85 -6.44
C VAL A 35 4.24 28.09 -7.31
N THR A 36 3.06 28.52 -7.75
CA THR A 36 2.89 29.68 -8.64
C THR A 36 2.14 30.79 -7.93
N GLN A 37 2.77 31.95 -7.81
CA GLN A 37 2.13 33.14 -7.29
C GLN A 37 1.23 33.78 -8.37
N VAL A 38 -0.03 34.08 -8.02
CA VAL A 38 -0.98 34.71 -8.95
C VAL A 38 -1.62 35.95 -8.33
N GLY A 39 -1.74 37.02 -9.11
CA GLY A 39 -2.32 38.30 -8.67
C GLY A 39 -3.65 38.65 -9.32
N ASP A 40 -3.95 38.04 -10.47
CA ASP A 40 -5.15 38.26 -11.26
C ASP A 40 -5.57 36.99 -12.02
N GLU A 41 -6.69 37.04 -12.73
CA GLU A 41 -7.16 35.96 -13.61
C GLU A 41 -6.12 35.59 -14.68
N PRO A 42 -6.07 34.32 -15.12
CA PRO A 42 -5.28 33.98 -16.30
C PRO A 42 -5.83 34.69 -17.53
N TRP A 43 -4.94 35.08 -18.45
CA TRP A 43 -5.36 35.64 -19.75
C TRP A 43 -6.13 34.62 -20.59
N ASP A 44 -5.71 33.35 -20.55
CA ASP A 44 -6.37 32.25 -21.24
C ASP A 44 -6.71 31.13 -20.24
N ASN A 45 -7.99 31.07 -19.86
CA ASN A 45 -8.52 30.05 -18.96
C ASN A 45 -8.53 28.66 -19.59
N VAL A 46 -8.69 28.55 -20.91
CA VAL A 46 -8.75 27.27 -21.63
C VAL A 46 -7.36 26.67 -21.68
N GLU A 47 -6.35 27.49 -21.97
CA GLU A 47 -4.96 27.09 -22.01
C GLU A 47 -4.45 26.60 -20.64
N VAL A 48 -4.72 27.35 -19.56
CA VAL A 48 -4.35 26.91 -18.21
C VAL A 48 -5.03 25.59 -17.84
N ARG A 49 -6.30 25.40 -18.21
CA ARG A 49 -7.00 24.11 -18.00
C ARG A 49 -6.33 22.98 -18.78
N SER A 50 -6.00 23.19 -20.05
CA SER A 50 -5.32 22.20 -20.87
C SER A 50 -3.96 21.82 -20.29
N LEU A 51 -3.18 22.80 -19.81
CA LEU A 51 -1.90 22.56 -19.15
C LEU A 51 -2.07 21.74 -17.86
N LEU A 52 -3.09 22.02 -17.05
CA LEU A 52 -3.39 21.22 -15.86
C LEU A 52 -3.76 19.77 -16.22
N GLN A 53 -4.56 19.55 -17.28
CA GLN A 53 -4.91 18.20 -17.76
C GLN A 53 -3.67 17.43 -18.22
N ASN A 54 -2.85 18.06 -19.05
CA ASN A 54 -1.69 17.40 -19.65
C ASN A 54 -0.63 17.05 -18.59
N THR A 55 -0.43 17.94 -17.61
CA THR A 55 0.59 17.78 -16.57
C THR A 55 0.20 16.78 -15.47
N ALA A 56 -1.07 16.42 -15.35
CA ALA A 56 -1.53 15.42 -14.39
C ALA A 56 -0.89 14.05 -14.66
N SER A 57 -0.71 13.69 -15.94
CA SER A 57 -0.07 12.43 -16.36
C SER A 57 1.44 12.39 -16.15
N LEU A 58 2.08 13.56 -15.97
CA LEU A 58 3.52 13.71 -15.83
C LEU A 58 4.00 13.68 -14.36
N GLY A 59 3.07 13.48 -13.41
CA GLY A 59 3.40 13.57 -11.98
C GLY A 59 3.72 15.00 -11.52
N VAL A 60 3.22 16.02 -12.23
CA VAL A 60 3.44 17.44 -11.90
C VAL A 60 2.21 18.00 -11.17
N PHE A 61 2.46 18.55 -9.99
CA PHE A 61 1.45 19.08 -9.08
C PHE A 61 1.59 20.59 -8.91
N TRP A 62 0.46 21.30 -8.90
CA TRP A 62 0.40 22.76 -8.91
C TRP A 62 -0.25 23.32 -7.65
N LEU A 63 0.38 24.30 -7.02
CA LEU A 63 -0.23 25.15 -6.00
C LEU A 63 -0.23 26.61 -6.47
N PHE A 64 -1.42 27.12 -6.76
CA PHE A 64 -1.60 28.54 -7.04
C PHE A 64 -1.84 29.32 -5.74
N VAL A 65 -1.01 30.33 -5.50
CA VAL A 65 -1.08 31.18 -4.30
C VAL A 65 -1.53 32.57 -4.73
N GLY A 66 -2.79 32.91 -4.43
CA GLY A 66 -3.43 34.16 -4.80
C GLY A 66 -3.11 35.31 -3.85
N PHE A 67 -2.66 36.45 -4.38
CA PHE A 67 -2.44 37.68 -3.62
C PHE A 67 -3.16 38.88 -4.26
N GLY A 68 -3.46 39.91 -3.48
CA GLY A 68 -3.92 41.20 -4.00
C GLY A 68 -5.45 41.38 -4.06
N ARG A 69 -5.91 42.26 -4.96
CA ARG A 69 -7.33 42.67 -5.10
C ARG A 69 -8.07 42.01 -6.27
N GLY A 70 -7.39 41.17 -7.06
CA GLY A 70 -7.99 40.46 -8.20
C GLY A 70 -9.12 39.53 -7.77
N LYS A 71 -10.08 39.29 -8.66
CA LYS A 71 -11.27 38.45 -8.34
C LYS A 71 -10.89 36.97 -8.16
N LEU A 72 -9.89 36.49 -8.91
CA LEU A 72 -9.31 35.13 -8.86
C LEU A 72 -10.40 34.02 -8.89
N ALA A 73 -11.51 34.28 -9.55
CA ALA A 73 -12.64 33.38 -9.70
C ALA A 73 -12.25 32.11 -10.45
N PHE A 74 -11.37 32.20 -11.46
CA PHE A 74 -10.87 31.02 -12.15
C PHE A 74 -10.24 30.02 -11.16
N TYR A 75 -9.27 30.48 -10.36
CA TYR A 75 -8.55 29.62 -9.44
C TYR A 75 -9.43 29.11 -8.29
N LYS A 76 -10.37 29.93 -7.81
CA LYS A 76 -11.37 29.51 -6.81
C LYS A 76 -12.28 28.39 -7.34
N ASN A 77 -12.55 28.40 -8.64
CA ASN A 77 -13.42 27.43 -9.30
C ASN A 77 -12.70 26.16 -9.79
N LEU A 78 -11.36 26.10 -9.74
CA LEU A 78 -10.61 24.88 -10.11
C LEU A 78 -10.99 23.66 -9.25
N ASN A 79 -11.43 23.89 -8.01
CA ASN A 79 -11.86 22.86 -7.06
C ASN A 79 -13.38 22.86 -6.80
N ALA A 80 -14.17 23.57 -7.61
CA ALA A 80 -15.62 23.57 -7.48
C ALA A 80 -16.23 22.31 -8.12
N SER A 81 -17.24 21.72 -7.48
CA SER A 81 -17.91 20.47 -7.91
C SER A 81 -18.58 20.53 -9.28
N ALA A 82 -18.80 21.74 -9.82
CA ALA A 82 -19.45 21.98 -11.10
C ALA A 82 -18.46 22.14 -12.29
N SER A 83 -17.15 22.01 -12.06
CA SER A 83 -16.11 22.09 -13.09
C SER A 83 -15.40 20.73 -13.22
N ALA A 84 -14.73 20.50 -14.36
CA ALA A 84 -13.75 19.42 -14.48
C ALA A 84 -12.81 19.47 -13.26
N THR A 85 -12.81 18.38 -12.49
CA THR A 85 -12.02 18.24 -11.27
C THR A 85 -10.61 17.81 -11.64
N PHE A 86 -9.66 18.66 -11.30
CA PHE A 86 -8.24 18.40 -11.50
C PHE A 86 -7.67 17.75 -10.24
N THR A 87 -7.05 16.58 -10.38
CA THR A 87 -6.46 15.85 -9.25
C THR A 87 -5.07 16.36 -8.87
N ASN A 88 -4.45 17.19 -9.70
CA ASN A 88 -3.07 17.65 -9.57
C ASN A 88 -2.93 19.16 -9.27
N VAL A 89 -3.99 19.85 -8.84
CA VAL A 89 -3.96 21.30 -8.57
C VAL A 89 -4.64 21.67 -7.27
N ALA A 90 -4.14 22.72 -6.62
CA ALA A 90 -4.85 23.41 -5.57
C ALA A 90 -4.67 24.93 -5.66
N PHE A 91 -5.62 25.66 -5.07
CA PHE A 91 -5.57 27.11 -4.93
C PHE A 91 -5.66 27.53 -3.47
N TYR A 92 -4.82 28.49 -3.08
CA TYR A 92 -4.81 29.14 -1.77
C TYR A 92 -4.95 30.65 -1.93
N ASP A 93 -6.01 31.23 -1.37
CA ASP A 93 -6.21 32.68 -1.31
C ASP A 93 -5.46 33.25 -0.09
N ALA A 94 -4.30 33.88 -0.33
CA ALA A 94 -3.47 34.47 0.71
C ALA A 94 -3.97 35.85 1.18
N SER A 95 -5.03 36.39 0.57
CA SER A 95 -5.70 37.64 0.92
C SER A 95 -4.81 38.91 0.87
N LYS A 96 -5.40 40.05 1.25
CA LYS A 96 -4.90 41.41 0.95
C LYS A 96 -3.63 41.83 1.70
N ASN A 97 -3.15 41.08 2.69
CA ASN A 97 -1.99 41.45 3.52
C ASN A 97 -1.31 40.21 4.12
N PRO A 98 -0.22 39.69 3.54
CA PRO A 98 0.49 38.54 4.10
C PRO A 98 1.24 38.87 5.42
N GLY A 99 1.44 40.15 5.73
CA GLY A 99 2.21 40.60 6.90
C GLY A 99 1.45 40.80 8.21
N ILE A 100 0.10 40.83 8.20
CA ILE A 100 -0.69 41.13 9.40
C ILE A 100 -1.70 40.02 9.65
N GLY A 101 -1.32 39.06 10.49
CA GLY A 101 -2.28 38.18 11.16
C GLY A 101 -2.88 37.07 10.31
N ALA A 102 -2.09 36.38 9.48
CA ALA A 102 -2.45 35.03 9.07
C ALA A 102 -2.52 34.16 10.34
N ARG A 103 -3.73 33.95 10.89
CA ARG A 103 -3.94 33.08 12.04
C ARG A 103 -3.32 31.72 11.72
N ARG A 104 -2.21 31.37 12.40
CA ARG A 104 -1.47 30.09 12.29
C ARG A 104 -2.40 28.86 12.25
N ALA A 105 -3.60 28.95 12.82
CA ALA A 105 -4.61 27.89 12.83
C ALA A 105 -5.28 27.60 11.47
N VAL A 106 -5.43 28.58 10.56
CA VAL A 106 -6.12 28.39 9.27
C VAL A 106 -5.16 27.92 8.18
N LEU A 107 -3.92 28.45 8.16
CA LEU A 107 -2.82 27.89 7.36
C LEU A 107 -2.59 26.41 7.73
N ARG A 108 -2.66 26.06 9.03
CA ARG A 108 -2.61 24.66 9.49
C ARG A 108 -3.78 23.81 9.00
N ARG A 109 -4.98 24.35 8.76
CA ARG A 109 -6.13 23.59 8.25
C ARG A 109 -6.10 23.41 6.74
N SER A 110 -5.73 24.44 5.98
CA SER A 110 -5.56 24.35 4.53
C SER A 110 -4.30 23.58 4.16
N CYS A 111 -3.16 23.79 4.85
CA CYS A 111 -2.00 22.90 4.75
C CYS A 111 -2.28 21.53 5.34
N ARG A 112 -3.19 21.29 6.29
CA ARG A 112 -3.59 19.92 6.65
C ARG A 112 -4.45 19.28 5.59
N ARG A 113 -5.37 20.01 4.95
CA ARG A 113 -6.16 19.45 3.83
C ARG A 113 -5.29 19.23 2.60
N LEU A 114 -4.36 20.12 2.28
CA LEU A 114 -3.33 19.88 1.26
C LEU A 114 -2.33 18.81 1.71
N CYS A 115 -1.85 18.77 2.94
CA CYS A 115 -0.99 17.68 3.43
C CYS A 115 -1.76 16.37 3.52
N HIS A 116 -3.09 16.35 3.67
CA HIS A 116 -3.88 15.12 3.59
C HIS A 116 -4.23 14.76 2.15
N LEU A 117 -4.36 15.73 1.25
CA LEU A 117 -4.59 15.50 -0.18
C LEU A 117 -3.27 15.07 -0.85
N VAL A 118 -2.18 15.79 -0.60
CA VAL A 118 -0.79 15.43 -0.90
C VAL A 118 -0.38 14.18 -0.12
N ALA A 119 -0.66 13.96 1.17
CA ALA A 119 -0.35 12.66 1.80
C ALA A 119 -1.36 11.55 1.49
N ALA A 120 -2.45 11.81 0.77
CA ALA A 120 -3.32 10.77 0.20
C ALA A 120 -2.97 10.47 -1.27
N LEU A 121 -2.42 11.45 -2.01
CA LEU A 121 -2.00 11.36 -3.42
C LEU A 121 -0.48 11.16 -3.58
N SER A 122 0.29 11.37 -2.52
CA SER A 122 1.74 11.19 -2.33
C SER A 122 1.98 10.27 -1.13
N GLN A 123 1.07 9.33 -0.92
CA GLN A 123 1.48 8.10 -0.27
C GLN A 123 2.58 7.50 -1.14
N PRO A 124 3.79 7.24 -0.60
CA PRO A 124 4.80 6.57 -1.39
C PRO A 124 4.16 5.32 -2.00
N PRO A 125 4.44 5.00 -3.28
CA PRO A 125 3.99 3.76 -3.87
C PRO A 125 4.23 2.63 -2.87
N LEU A 126 3.34 1.64 -2.82
CA LEU A 126 3.42 0.54 -1.85
C LEU A 126 4.85 -0.04 -1.79
N ALA A 127 5.53 -0.14 -2.94
CA ALA A 127 6.94 -0.52 -3.05
C ALA A 127 7.90 0.33 -2.20
N HIS A 128 7.77 1.66 -2.18
CA HIS A 128 8.64 2.53 -1.39
C HIS A 128 8.40 2.37 0.12
N ARG A 129 7.14 2.20 0.54
CA ARG A 129 6.84 1.88 1.94
C ARG A 129 7.39 0.53 2.37
N LEU A 130 7.20 -0.49 1.52
CA LEU A 130 7.78 -1.80 1.74
C LEU A 130 9.29 -1.70 1.91
N ASN A 131 9.96 -1.04 0.97
CA ASN A 131 11.41 -0.91 0.98
C ASN A 131 11.90 -0.21 2.25
N GLY A 132 11.33 0.94 2.61
CA GLY A 132 11.75 1.68 3.81
C GLY A 132 11.57 0.91 5.13
N LEU A 133 10.62 -0.02 5.19
CA LEU A 133 10.39 -0.88 6.37
C LEU A 133 11.29 -2.12 6.37
N ILE A 134 11.50 -2.72 5.19
CA ILE A 134 12.33 -3.91 5.02
C ILE A 134 13.82 -3.59 5.22
N THR A 135 14.29 -2.45 4.71
CA THR A 135 15.70 -2.02 4.89
C THR A 135 15.96 -1.38 6.26
N SER A 136 15.04 -1.48 7.20
CA SER A 136 15.26 -0.98 8.56
C SER A 136 16.27 -1.87 9.29
N ASP A 137 17.22 -1.25 10.02
CA ASP A 137 18.19 -1.95 10.86
C ASP A 137 17.53 -2.88 11.90
N GLN A 138 16.24 -2.63 12.21
CA GLN A 138 15.46 -3.40 13.18
C GLN A 138 14.89 -4.71 12.59
N ALA A 139 14.81 -4.86 11.26
CA ALA A 139 14.10 -5.97 10.60
C ALA A 139 14.62 -7.36 11.00
N VAL A 140 15.93 -7.55 11.10
CA VAL A 140 16.53 -8.82 11.53
C VAL A 140 16.20 -9.15 12.99
N SER A 141 16.27 -8.14 13.86
CA SER A 141 15.94 -8.29 15.28
C SER A 141 14.45 -8.63 15.47
N ASP A 142 13.58 -7.97 14.72
CA ASP A 142 12.14 -8.23 14.72
C ASP A 142 11.81 -9.66 14.27
N LEU A 143 12.47 -10.14 13.21
CA LEU A 143 12.34 -11.53 12.75
C LEU A 143 12.79 -12.52 13.81
N ARG A 144 13.97 -12.31 14.42
CA ARG A 144 14.49 -13.20 15.48
C ARG A 144 13.57 -13.22 16.69
N CYS A 145 13.10 -12.06 17.14
CA CYS A 145 12.12 -11.95 18.23
C CYS A 145 10.80 -12.65 17.88
N TYR A 146 10.30 -12.49 16.65
CA TYR A 146 9.05 -13.12 16.23
C TYR A 146 9.13 -14.66 16.25
N PHE A 147 10.19 -15.21 15.63
CA PHE A 147 10.38 -16.65 15.46
C PHE A 147 11.08 -17.33 16.64
N GLY A 148 11.63 -16.55 17.57
CA GLY A 148 12.42 -17.04 18.68
C GLY A 148 13.80 -17.55 18.31
N ALA A 149 14.35 -17.11 17.18
CA ALA A 149 15.68 -17.50 16.74
C ALA A 149 16.74 -16.84 17.63
N GLY A 150 17.48 -17.66 18.39
CA GLY A 150 18.52 -17.20 19.32
C GLY A 150 18.00 -16.75 20.69
N LEU A 151 16.76 -17.08 21.06
CA LEU A 151 16.26 -16.86 22.42
C LEU A 151 16.96 -17.78 23.43
N LEU A 152 17.18 -17.26 24.64
CA LEU A 152 17.49 -18.07 25.82
C LEU A 152 16.21 -18.78 26.29
N ASP A 153 16.34 -19.93 26.95
CA ASP A 153 15.26 -20.90 27.29
C ASP A 153 13.99 -20.33 27.98
N GLU A 154 13.99 -19.08 28.45
CA GLU A 154 12.87 -18.44 29.16
C GLU A 154 11.93 -17.59 28.27
N GLU A 155 12.34 -17.16 27.07
CA GLU A 155 11.47 -16.36 26.20
C GLU A 155 10.64 -17.25 25.26
N VAL A 156 9.31 -17.10 25.35
CA VAL A 156 8.38 -17.83 24.47
C VAL A 156 8.17 -17.02 23.19
N PRO A 157 8.44 -17.59 21.99
CA PRO A 157 8.22 -16.89 20.74
C PRO A 157 6.73 -16.60 20.51
N PHE A 158 6.45 -15.71 19.54
CA PHE A 158 5.08 -15.44 19.14
C PHE A 158 4.42 -16.73 18.66
N THR A 159 3.18 -16.99 19.08
CA THR A 159 2.43 -18.19 18.67
C THR A 159 2.36 -18.33 17.15
N GLY A 160 2.26 -17.19 16.45
CA GLY A 160 2.26 -17.12 14.99
C GLY A 160 3.55 -17.61 14.31
N SER A 161 4.68 -17.75 15.03
CA SER A 161 5.91 -18.39 14.52
C SER A 161 5.70 -19.86 14.13
N ARG A 162 4.64 -20.49 14.61
CA ARG A 162 4.26 -21.87 14.30
C ARG A 162 3.45 -21.98 13.00
N PHE A 163 2.97 -20.88 12.44
CA PHE A 163 1.98 -20.84 11.36
C PHE A 163 2.38 -21.63 10.12
N GLU A 164 3.65 -21.62 9.74
CA GLU A 164 4.19 -22.28 8.55
C GLU A 164 4.46 -23.76 8.82
N HIS A 165 4.88 -24.10 10.04
CA HIS A 165 5.50 -25.40 10.34
C HIS A 165 4.61 -26.33 11.15
N LEU A 166 3.50 -25.85 11.72
CA LEU A 166 2.55 -26.70 12.42
C LEU A 166 2.13 -27.87 11.52
N ALA A 167 2.22 -29.10 12.04
CA ALA A 167 1.97 -30.35 11.32
C ALA A 167 2.70 -30.47 9.96
N GLY A 168 3.89 -29.88 9.84
CA GLY A 168 4.75 -29.97 8.66
C GLY A 168 4.38 -29.05 7.49
N GLY A 169 3.39 -28.15 7.64
CA GLY A 169 3.01 -27.20 6.58
C GLY A 169 1.74 -27.58 5.82
N GLY A 170 1.00 -26.54 5.40
CA GLY A 170 -0.29 -26.66 4.72
C GLY A 170 -0.16 -26.79 3.20
N ASP A 171 1.04 -26.61 2.69
CA ASP A 171 1.43 -26.64 1.28
C ASP A 171 2.10 -27.96 0.86
N ARG A 172 2.28 -28.91 1.80
CA ARG A 172 2.76 -30.26 1.50
C ARG A 172 1.86 -30.93 0.46
N GLN A 173 2.46 -31.56 -0.54
CA GLN A 173 1.75 -32.14 -1.69
C GLN A 173 0.54 -33.01 -1.31
N ALA A 174 0.65 -33.82 -0.24
CA ALA A 174 -0.42 -34.71 0.22
C ALA A 174 -1.68 -33.97 0.71
N VAL A 175 -1.54 -32.73 1.20
CA VAL A 175 -2.64 -31.95 1.79
C VAL A 175 -2.82 -30.58 1.13
N ALA A 176 -1.99 -30.18 0.17
CA ALA A 176 -1.97 -28.83 -0.42
C ALA A 176 -3.32 -28.41 -1.03
N ARG A 177 -4.17 -29.36 -1.40
CA ARG A 177 -5.47 -29.13 -2.04
C ARG A 177 -6.66 -29.29 -1.10
N VAL A 178 -6.47 -29.70 0.15
CA VAL A 178 -7.59 -29.90 1.10
C VAL A 178 -7.33 -29.09 2.36
N VAL A 179 -8.38 -28.55 2.97
CA VAL A 179 -8.26 -27.92 4.29
C VAL A 179 -8.30 -29.02 5.33
N THR A 180 -7.33 -29.01 6.23
CA THR A 180 -7.19 -29.99 7.33
C THR A 180 -7.42 -29.33 8.68
N ALA A 181 -7.67 -30.12 9.73
CA ALA A 181 -7.78 -29.60 11.08
C ALA A 181 -6.49 -28.85 11.51
N ASP A 182 -5.33 -29.31 11.03
CA ASP A 182 -4.05 -28.64 11.24
C ASP A 182 -4.02 -27.24 10.63
N ASP A 183 -4.61 -27.04 9.45
CA ASP A 183 -4.69 -25.71 8.83
C ASP A 183 -5.57 -24.76 9.67
N LEU A 184 -6.67 -25.28 10.24
CA LEU A 184 -7.56 -24.49 11.10
C LEU A 184 -6.88 -24.09 12.42
N ILE A 185 -6.07 -24.97 13.01
CA ILE A 185 -5.28 -24.66 14.20
C ILE A 185 -4.16 -23.68 13.86
N ALA A 186 -3.44 -23.91 12.75
CA ALA A 186 -2.36 -23.04 12.29
C ALA A 186 -2.86 -21.60 12.11
N VAL A 187 -3.99 -21.41 11.41
CA VAL A 187 -4.55 -20.07 11.18
C VAL A 187 -4.90 -19.35 12.50
N GLN A 188 -5.35 -20.07 13.53
CA GLN A 188 -5.65 -19.48 14.83
C GLN A 188 -4.41 -18.97 15.58
N THR A 189 -3.21 -19.47 15.26
CA THR A 189 -1.97 -18.92 15.83
C THR A 189 -1.70 -17.48 15.40
N LEU A 190 -2.37 -17.01 14.35
CA LEU A 190 -2.36 -15.63 13.87
C LEU A 190 -3.52 -14.78 14.43
N SER A 191 -4.04 -15.15 15.60
CA SER A 191 -5.05 -14.39 16.36
C SER A 191 -6.36 -14.15 15.61
N VAL A 192 -6.78 -15.11 14.78
CA VAL A 192 -8.13 -15.16 14.19
C VAL A 192 -8.89 -16.38 14.70
N ARG A 193 -10.22 -16.36 14.58
CA ARG A 193 -11.06 -17.51 14.92
C ARG A 193 -11.86 -17.92 13.68
N ILE A 194 -12.05 -19.22 13.53
CA ILE A 194 -12.91 -19.81 12.50
C ILE A 194 -14.16 -20.32 13.23
N PRO A 195 -15.37 -19.89 12.86
CA PRO A 195 -16.60 -20.42 13.44
C PRO A 195 -16.68 -21.93 13.30
N ALA A 196 -17.10 -22.64 14.35
CA ALA A 196 -17.13 -24.10 14.37
C ALA A 196 -17.95 -24.70 13.20
N GLN A 197 -19.08 -24.08 12.84
CA GLN A 197 -19.89 -24.53 11.70
C GLN A 197 -19.09 -24.46 10.39
N VAL A 198 -18.36 -23.37 10.16
CA VAL A 198 -17.54 -23.22 8.95
C VAL A 198 -16.35 -24.18 8.97
N ALA A 199 -15.77 -24.45 10.15
CA ALA A 199 -14.73 -25.46 10.30
C ALA A 199 -15.23 -26.87 9.89
N VAL A 200 -16.41 -27.28 10.35
CA VAL A 200 -17.02 -28.56 9.96
C VAL A 200 -17.29 -28.61 8.45
N GLU A 201 -17.87 -27.54 7.88
CA GLU A 201 -18.11 -27.45 6.42
C GLU A 201 -16.81 -27.52 5.58
N LEU A 202 -15.70 -26.95 6.08
CA LEU A 202 -14.40 -27.04 5.42
C LEU A 202 -13.77 -28.43 5.49
N LEU A 203 -14.04 -29.19 6.55
CA LEU A 203 -13.46 -30.52 6.78
C LEU A 203 -14.28 -31.65 6.16
N GLU A 204 -15.61 -31.52 6.17
CA GLU A 204 -16.53 -32.62 5.90
C GLU A 204 -17.64 -32.26 4.89
N GLY A 205 -17.85 -30.97 4.61
CA GLY A 205 -18.97 -30.47 3.81
C GLY A 205 -18.61 -30.04 2.39
N ASP A 206 -19.64 -29.52 1.69
CA ASP A 206 -19.54 -29.08 0.30
C ASP A 206 -18.57 -27.89 0.13
N LEU A 207 -18.43 -27.07 1.17
CA LEU A 207 -17.48 -25.95 1.17
C LEU A 207 -16.04 -26.47 1.03
N GLY A 208 -15.68 -27.52 1.76
CA GLY A 208 -14.38 -28.18 1.66
C GLY A 208 -14.11 -28.74 0.26
N VAL A 209 -15.09 -29.41 -0.33
CA VAL A 209 -15.02 -29.95 -1.69
C VAL A 209 -14.79 -28.84 -2.72
N ARG A 210 -15.63 -27.82 -2.70
CA ARG A 210 -15.55 -26.68 -3.62
C ARG A 210 -14.22 -25.92 -3.49
N LEU A 211 -13.74 -25.72 -2.26
CA LEU A 211 -12.45 -25.09 -2.03
C LEU A 211 -11.31 -25.98 -2.53
N SER A 212 -11.42 -27.30 -2.41
CA SER A 212 -10.42 -28.24 -2.91
C SER A 212 -10.29 -28.19 -4.43
N GLU A 213 -11.42 -28.14 -5.14
CA GLU A 213 -11.46 -27.94 -6.59
C GLU A 213 -10.76 -26.64 -7.00
N LEU A 214 -11.07 -25.53 -6.33
CA LEU A 214 -10.42 -24.24 -6.59
C LEU A 214 -8.92 -24.30 -6.31
N LEU A 215 -8.49 -24.86 -5.17
CA LEU A 215 -7.09 -25.02 -4.82
C LEU A 215 -6.34 -25.93 -5.82
N SER A 216 -7.01 -26.90 -6.44
CA SER A 216 -6.38 -27.72 -7.48
C SER A 216 -5.93 -26.90 -8.71
N SER A 217 -6.61 -25.76 -8.95
CA SER A 217 -6.31 -24.81 -10.03
C SER A 217 -5.39 -23.67 -9.60
N VAL A 218 -4.98 -23.61 -8.32
CA VAL A 218 -4.02 -22.63 -7.81
C VAL A 218 -2.67 -23.31 -7.62
N GLY A 219 -1.65 -22.86 -8.37
CA GLY A 219 -0.29 -23.39 -8.27
C GLY A 219 0.24 -23.37 -6.83
N PHE A 220 0.70 -24.52 -6.32
CA PHE A 220 1.25 -24.64 -4.95
C PHE A 220 2.78 -24.57 -4.91
N ASP A 221 3.42 -24.62 -6.09
CA ASP A 221 4.87 -24.60 -6.28
C ASP A 221 5.34 -23.41 -7.13
N ILE A 222 4.75 -22.24 -6.87
CA ILE A 222 5.06 -20.99 -7.55
C ILE A 222 5.28 -19.92 -6.48
N ASP A 223 6.38 -19.20 -6.60
CA ASP A 223 6.64 -18.01 -5.80
C ASP A 223 5.91 -16.82 -6.42
N MET A 224 5.30 -15.95 -5.60
CA MET A 224 4.56 -14.78 -6.08
C MET A 224 5.40 -13.93 -7.04
N VAL A 225 6.71 -13.80 -6.82
CA VAL A 225 7.58 -13.04 -7.72
C VAL A 225 7.65 -13.63 -9.13
N GLU A 226 7.47 -14.94 -9.30
CA GLU A 226 7.48 -15.64 -10.58
C GLU A 226 6.07 -15.93 -11.13
N ALA A 227 5.01 -15.62 -10.38
CA ALA A 227 3.64 -15.79 -10.83
C ALA A 227 3.26 -14.79 -11.92
N GLU A 228 2.24 -15.13 -12.71
CA GLU A 228 1.64 -14.20 -13.66
C GLU A 228 0.59 -13.34 -12.97
N ALA A 229 0.37 -12.10 -13.46
CA ALA A 229 -0.66 -11.23 -12.89
C ALA A 229 -2.06 -11.87 -12.94
N ALA A 230 -2.32 -12.71 -13.94
CA ALA A 230 -3.56 -13.45 -14.10
C ALA A 230 -3.82 -14.49 -12.99
N ASP A 231 -2.76 -14.98 -12.32
CA ASP A 231 -2.89 -15.91 -11.20
C ASP A 231 -3.43 -15.22 -9.93
N LEU A 232 -3.30 -13.90 -9.86
CA LEU A 232 -3.59 -13.07 -8.69
C LEU A 232 -4.72 -12.07 -8.93
N ALA A 233 -5.06 -11.80 -10.18
CA ALA A 233 -6.09 -10.85 -10.57
C ALA A 233 -7.48 -11.27 -10.08
N GLU A 234 -8.41 -10.31 -10.09
CA GLU A 234 -9.83 -10.57 -9.88
C GLU A 234 -10.34 -11.60 -10.91
N GLY A 235 -11.12 -12.57 -10.44
CA GLY A 235 -11.60 -13.69 -11.26
C GLY A 235 -10.63 -14.87 -11.39
N SER A 236 -9.38 -14.76 -10.92
CA SER A 236 -8.47 -15.90 -10.83
C SER A 236 -9.01 -17.00 -9.90
N PRO A 237 -8.53 -18.26 -10.02
CA PRO A 237 -8.89 -19.32 -9.07
C PRO A 237 -8.57 -18.96 -7.62
N ALA A 238 -7.44 -18.28 -7.37
CA ALA A 238 -7.05 -17.84 -6.03
C ALA A 238 -8.01 -16.77 -5.48
N HIS A 239 -8.37 -15.78 -6.29
CA HIS A 239 -9.35 -14.77 -5.91
C HIS A 239 -10.73 -15.38 -5.66
N THR A 240 -11.14 -16.35 -6.48
CA THR A 240 -12.42 -17.05 -6.33
C THR A 240 -12.46 -17.87 -5.04
N ALA A 241 -11.38 -18.60 -4.72
CA ALA A 241 -11.24 -19.30 -3.44
C ALA A 241 -11.35 -18.33 -2.24
N TRP A 242 -10.71 -17.17 -2.33
CA TRP A 242 -10.78 -16.15 -1.28
C TRP A 242 -12.20 -15.62 -1.11
N ARG A 243 -12.91 -15.34 -2.21
CA ARG A 243 -14.31 -14.89 -2.17
C ARG A 243 -15.24 -15.93 -1.54
N VAL A 244 -15.13 -17.19 -1.94
CA VAL A 244 -15.96 -18.29 -1.38
C VAL A 244 -15.81 -18.38 0.14
N LEU A 245 -14.61 -18.15 0.66
CA LEU A 245 -14.34 -18.08 2.09
C LEU A 245 -14.93 -16.81 2.72
N CYS A 246 -14.70 -15.63 2.13
CA CYS A 246 -15.25 -14.35 2.60
C CYS A 246 -16.78 -14.32 2.67
N ASP A 247 -17.44 -15.08 1.80
CA ASP A 247 -18.90 -15.17 1.77
C ASP A 247 -19.48 -16.02 2.92
N GLN A 248 -18.63 -16.74 3.68
CA GLN A 248 -19.07 -17.55 4.82
C GLN A 248 -19.36 -16.68 6.05
N PRO A 249 -20.47 -16.93 6.77
CA PRO A 249 -20.79 -16.20 8.00
C PRO A 249 -19.65 -16.26 9.02
N GLY A 250 -19.17 -15.09 9.45
CA GLY A 250 -18.09 -14.97 10.43
C GLY A 250 -16.68 -15.18 9.87
N ILE A 251 -16.51 -15.41 8.57
CA ILE A 251 -15.21 -15.39 7.90
C ILE A 251 -15.04 -14.07 7.16
N GLY A 252 -14.27 -13.15 7.76
CA GLY A 252 -13.87 -11.93 7.09
C GLY A 252 -12.66 -12.14 6.16
N TRP A 253 -12.34 -11.10 5.38
CA TRP A 253 -11.22 -11.08 4.45
C TRP A 253 -9.86 -11.46 5.06
N VAL A 254 -9.62 -11.10 6.34
CA VAL A 254 -8.40 -11.43 7.08
C VAL A 254 -8.28 -12.94 7.29
N THR A 255 -9.37 -13.58 7.74
CA THR A 255 -9.39 -15.02 8.03
C THR A 255 -9.30 -15.83 6.73
N ALA A 256 -10.05 -15.43 5.70
CA ALA A 256 -9.96 -16.04 4.37
C ALA A 256 -8.54 -15.96 3.80
N GLY A 257 -7.92 -14.78 3.86
CA GLY A 257 -6.54 -14.56 3.40
C GLY A 257 -5.53 -15.41 4.15
N LYS A 258 -5.62 -15.49 5.48
CA LYS A 258 -4.73 -16.32 6.31
C LYS A 258 -4.87 -17.82 6.00
N LEU A 259 -6.08 -18.31 5.74
CA LEU A 259 -6.29 -19.71 5.35
C LEU A 259 -5.64 -20.01 3.99
N LEU A 260 -5.78 -19.12 3.01
CA LEU A 260 -5.13 -19.30 1.71
C LEU A 260 -3.61 -19.16 1.78
N ALA A 261 -3.08 -18.22 2.58
CA ALA A 261 -1.66 -18.09 2.83
C ALA A 261 -1.06 -19.37 3.44
N ARG A 262 -1.83 -20.06 4.30
CA ARG A 262 -1.42 -21.37 4.84
C ARG A 262 -1.31 -22.43 3.75
N LYS A 263 -2.21 -22.44 2.76
CA LYS A 263 -2.19 -23.41 1.65
C LYS A 263 -1.17 -23.02 0.57
N ARG A 264 -0.89 -21.74 0.40
CA ARG A 264 -0.07 -21.17 -0.68
C ARG A 264 0.95 -20.16 -0.13
N PRO A 265 1.83 -20.55 0.80
CA PRO A 265 2.69 -19.61 1.53
C PRO A 265 3.70 -18.87 0.66
N ARG A 266 4.02 -19.41 -0.52
CA ARG A 266 4.92 -18.79 -1.50
C ARG A 266 4.19 -17.89 -2.51
N LEU A 267 2.89 -18.08 -2.71
CA LEU A 267 2.09 -17.36 -3.71
C LEU A 267 1.14 -16.33 -3.09
N LEU A 268 0.54 -16.60 -1.93
CA LEU A 268 -0.48 -15.75 -1.31
C LEU A 268 -0.02 -15.25 0.06
N PRO A 269 0.05 -13.92 0.29
CA PRO A 269 0.59 -13.35 1.51
C PRO A 269 -0.42 -13.41 2.66
N VAL A 270 0.10 -13.45 3.89
CA VAL A 270 -0.68 -13.05 5.07
C VAL A 270 -0.97 -11.55 4.95
N TYR A 271 -2.22 -11.18 5.16
CA TYR A 271 -2.67 -9.79 5.12
C TYR A 271 -3.71 -9.56 6.20
N ASP A 272 -3.42 -8.66 7.14
CA ASP A 272 -4.31 -8.32 8.24
C ASP A 272 -4.48 -6.81 8.41
N GLN A 273 -5.21 -6.39 9.45
CA GLN A 273 -5.47 -4.97 9.69
C GLN A 273 -4.20 -4.16 10.02
N VAL A 274 -3.18 -4.78 10.62
CA VAL A 274 -1.91 -4.12 10.96
C VAL A 274 -1.12 -3.87 9.67
N VAL A 275 -0.95 -4.91 8.85
CA VAL A 275 -0.24 -4.82 7.56
C VAL A 275 -0.98 -3.89 6.60
N ARG A 276 -2.31 -3.98 6.55
CA ARG A 276 -3.16 -3.06 5.78
C ARG A 276 -2.98 -1.62 6.21
N CYS A 277 -2.86 -1.36 7.51
CA CYS A 277 -2.67 -0.02 8.05
C CYS A 277 -1.30 0.55 7.69
N VAL A 278 -0.22 -0.19 7.92
CA VAL A 278 1.15 0.31 7.67
C VAL A 278 1.41 0.56 6.18
N LEU A 279 0.78 -0.23 5.29
CA LEU A 279 0.92 -0.08 3.85
C LEU A 279 -0.01 0.98 3.24
N GLY A 280 -0.81 1.68 4.05
CA GLY A 280 -1.69 2.74 3.57
C GLY A 280 -2.95 2.24 2.84
N ARG A 281 -3.42 1.03 3.18
CA ARG A 281 -4.67 0.43 2.69
C ARG A 281 -4.74 0.28 1.16
N PRO A 282 -3.80 -0.47 0.55
CA PRO A 282 -3.85 -0.76 -0.88
C PRO A 282 -5.20 -1.36 -1.29
N LYS A 283 -5.69 -0.98 -2.47
CA LYS A 283 -6.95 -1.51 -3.02
C LYS A 283 -6.78 -2.92 -3.58
N SER A 284 -5.62 -3.20 -4.17
CA SER A 284 -5.32 -4.44 -4.88
C SER A 284 -4.06 -5.09 -4.32
N PHE A 285 -4.06 -5.37 -3.01
CA PHE A 285 -2.84 -5.76 -2.28
C PHE A 285 -2.01 -6.85 -2.95
N TRP A 286 -2.63 -7.92 -3.47
CA TRP A 286 -1.89 -9.00 -4.13
C TRP A 286 -1.14 -8.52 -5.39
N LEU A 287 -1.80 -7.72 -6.25
CA LEU A 287 -1.20 -7.17 -7.46
C LEU A 287 -0.16 -6.08 -7.14
N ASP A 288 -0.45 -5.24 -6.15
CA ASP A 288 0.47 -4.18 -5.71
C ASP A 288 1.76 -4.81 -5.14
N LEU A 289 1.64 -5.86 -4.32
CA LEU A 289 2.79 -6.60 -3.78
C LEU A 289 3.53 -7.38 -4.87
N HIS A 290 2.81 -8.04 -5.78
CA HIS A 290 3.38 -8.73 -6.93
C HIS A 290 4.24 -7.80 -7.80
N GLY A 291 3.70 -6.64 -8.16
CA GLY A 291 4.43 -5.62 -8.90
C GLY A 291 5.68 -5.13 -8.15
N ALA A 292 5.57 -4.91 -6.83
CA ALA A 292 6.70 -4.49 -6.00
C ALA A 292 7.81 -5.57 -5.91
N LEU A 293 7.44 -6.85 -5.83
CA LEU A 293 8.40 -7.95 -5.79
C LEU A 293 9.14 -8.13 -7.12
N ARG A 294 8.50 -7.82 -8.26
CA ARG A 294 9.07 -7.95 -9.61
C ARG A 294 9.86 -6.73 -10.08
N ALA A 295 9.60 -5.56 -9.51
CA ALA A 295 10.29 -4.33 -9.84
C ALA A 295 11.82 -4.44 -9.62
N ASP A 296 12.57 -3.59 -10.33
CA ASP A 296 14.02 -3.42 -10.15
C ASP A 296 14.80 -4.74 -10.19
N ASN A 297 14.44 -5.60 -11.16
CA ASN A 297 15.01 -6.93 -11.32
C ASN A 297 14.89 -7.74 -10.02
N HIS A 298 13.72 -7.78 -9.39
CA HIS A 298 13.45 -8.55 -8.16
C HIS A 298 14.24 -8.10 -6.92
N ALA A 299 14.61 -6.81 -6.83
CA ALA A 299 15.43 -6.29 -5.73
C ALA A 299 14.80 -6.55 -4.35
N LEU A 300 13.51 -6.24 -4.19
CA LEU A 300 12.79 -6.44 -2.94
C LEU A 300 12.75 -7.92 -2.51
N HIS A 301 12.51 -8.82 -3.46
CA HIS A 301 12.49 -10.25 -3.19
C HIS A 301 13.86 -10.76 -2.71
N ARG A 302 14.95 -10.34 -3.35
CA ARG A 302 16.31 -10.68 -2.90
C ARG A 302 16.60 -10.16 -1.49
N GLU A 303 16.16 -8.94 -1.18
CA GLU A 303 16.34 -8.35 0.15
C GLU A 303 15.60 -9.16 1.23
N LEU A 304 14.36 -9.57 0.95
CA LEU A 304 13.60 -10.45 1.85
C LEU A 304 14.31 -11.80 2.07
N MET A 305 14.96 -12.35 1.05
CA MET A 305 15.76 -13.57 1.17
C MET A 305 17.06 -13.35 1.96
N ALA A 306 17.71 -12.21 1.80
CA ALA A 306 18.88 -11.83 2.60
C ALA A 306 18.51 -11.63 4.08
N LEU A 307 17.36 -11.00 4.37
CA LEU A 307 16.84 -10.87 5.74
C LEU A 307 16.55 -12.23 6.38
N ARG A 308 15.92 -13.15 5.63
CA ARG A 308 15.67 -14.52 6.10
C ARG A 308 16.95 -15.22 6.54
N GLN A 309 18.00 -15.13 5.71
CA GLN A 309 19.31 -15.72 6.02
C GLN A 309 19.98 -15.03 7.21
N SER A 310 19.96 -13.70 7.25
CA SER A 310 20.56 -12.90 8.33
C SER A 310 19.89 -13.16 9.68
N ALA A 311 18.58 -13.44 9.68
CA ALA A 311 17.81 -13.81 10.86
C ALA A 311 17.92 -15.30 11.23
N ASP A 312 18.69 -16.11 10.47
CA ASP A 312 18.85 -17.55 10.66
C ASP A 312 17.52 -18.33 10.62
N LEU A 313 16.63 -17.94 9.70
CA LEU A 313 15.32 -18.55 9.58
C LEU A 313 15.32 -19.74 8.58
N PRO A 314 14.54 -20.81 8.87
CA PRO A 314 14.41 -21.95 7.97
C PRO A 314 13.99 -21.57 6.55
N ALA A 315 14.40 -22.37 5.56
CA ALA A 315 14.00 -22.21 4.15
C ALA A 315 12.49 -22.36 3.92
N THR A 316 11.80 -23.00 4.86
CA THR A 316 10.34 -23.16 4.88
C THR A 316 9.60 -21.86 5.21
N VAL A 317 10.27 -20.81 5.69
CA VAL A 317 9.69 -19.47 5.85
C VAL A 317 9.80 -18.73 4.52
N SER A 318 8.66 -18.42 3.88
CA SER A 318 8.65 -17.78 2.56
C SER A 318 9.03 -16.30 2.61
N ALA A 319 9.41 -15.73 1.46
CA ALA A 319 9.65 -14.29 1.33
C ALA A 319 8.43 -13.44 1.75
N LEU A 320 7.22 -13.92 1.41
CA LEU A 320 5.97 -13.27 1.79
C LEU A 320 5.79 -13.23 3.31
N ARG A 321 6.19 -14.30 4.00
CA ARG A 321 6.09 -14.34 5.45
C ARG A 321 7.13 -13.45 6.13
N VAL A 322 8.36 -13.42 5.61
CA VAL A 322 9.38 -12.46 6.08
C VAL A 322 8.85 -11.04 5.97
N CYS A 323 8.27 -10.69 4.83
CA CYS A 323 7.67 -9.38 4.59
C CYS A 323 6.56 -9.08 5.61
N ASP A 324 5.57 -9.97 5.74
CA ASP A 324 4.46 -9.81 6.68
C ASP A 324 4.93 -9.64 8.14
N VAL A 325 5.86 -10.47 8.60
CA VAL A 325 6.37 -10.40 9.99
C VAL A 325 7.10 -9.09 10.25
N VAL A 326 7.97 -8.64 9.36
CA VAL A 326 8.69 -7.35 9.52
C VAL A 326 7.68 -6.20 9.59
N LEU A 327 6.71 -6.17 8.67
CA LEU A 327 5.68 -5.12 8.65
C LEU A 327 4.82 -5.13 9.92
N TRP A 328 4.43 -6.32 10.38
CA TRP A 328 3.61 -6.50 11.56
C TRP A 328 4.36 -6.12 12.84
N MET A 329 5.60 -6.58 13.01
CA MET A 329 6.44 -6.25 14.17
C MET A 329 6.68 -4.75 14.29
N HIS A 330 6.95 -4.09 13.15
CA HIS A 330 7.18 -2.65 13.10
C HIS A 330 5.94 -1.84 13.53
N HIS A 331 4.73 -2.29 13.17
CA HIS A 331 3.51 -1.47 13.33
C HIS A 331 2.53 -1.91 14.41
N ARG A 332 2.63 -3.14 14.95
CA ARG A 332 1.65 -3.71 15.90
C ARG A 332 1.36 -2.82 17.12
N THR A 333 2.39 -2.22 17.71
CA THR A 333 2.27 -1.41 18.93
C THR A 333 1.56 -0.10 18.63
N ASP A 334 1.96 0.56 17.54
CA ASP A 334 1.32 1.78 17.05
C ASP A 334 -0.15 1.54 16.66
N HIS A 335 -0.43 0.40 16.03
CA HIS A 335 -1.78 0.03 15.63
C HIS A 335 -2.73 -0.15 16.83
N GLN A 336 -2.26 -0.81 17.90
CA GLN A 336 -2.99 -0.98 19.14
C GLN A 336 -3.24 0.36 19.85
N GLN A 337 -2.23 1.22 19.92
CA GLN A 337 -2.32 2.50 20.65
C GLN A 337 -3.20 3.53 19.92
N ARG A 338 -3.14 3.58 18.59
CA ARG A 338 -3.84 4.62 17.81
C ARG A 338 -5.29 4.28 17.48
N SER A 339 -5.78 3.10 17.88
CA SER A 339 -7.12 2.60 17.51
C SER A 339 -7.38 2.81 16.00
N CYS A 340 -6.40 2.45 15.17
CA CYS A 340 -6.49 2.62 13.72
C CYS A 340 -7.75 1.90 13.20
N ILE A 341 -8.81 2.65 12.91
CA ILE A 341 -10.15 2.09 12.67
C ILE A 341 -10.10 1.17 11.45
N GLY A 342 -10.10 -0.14 11.67
CA GLY A 342 -10.22 -1.15 10.64
C GLY A 342 -11.63 -1.14 10.06
N THR A 343 -11.85 -0.34 9.02
CA THR A 343 -13.02 -0.44 8.14
C THR A 343 -12.73 -1.38 7.00
#